data_AF-A0A816QID3-F1
#
_entry.id   AF-A0A816QID3-F1
#
_cell.length_a   1.000
_cell.length_b   1.000
_cell.length_c   1.000
_cell.angle_alpha   90.00
_cell.angle_beta   90.00
_cell.angle_gamma   90.00
#
_symmetry.space_group_name_H-M   'P 1'
#
loop_
_entity.id
_entity.type
_entity.pdbx_description
1 polymer ?
#
loop_
_entity_poly.entity_id
_entity_poly.type
_entity_poly.pdbx_seq_one_letter_code
_entity_poly.pdbx_strand_id
1 'polypeptide(L)'
;MYLYTPEDWDWPTSGLFNLTMPKSSESLKTKTITTRSYLSGFDDEGFVYFPSACANGEKCSIHVALHGCQQGKSVVGDVFATKAGYLEVAELNNIIVIFPQVVKSLMLPTNPMGCWDWWGYSSIYYATQSAPQMSGVKNMIDTVRMIKKVFAATN
;
A
#
# COMPACT_ATOMS: atom_id res chain seq x y z
N MET A 1 14.26 18.38 -25.64
CA MET A 1 14.35 18.17 -24.18
C MET A 1 13.04 18.69 -23.62
N TYR A 2 12.01 17.83 -23.59
CA TYR A 2 10.68 18.23 -23.12
C TYR A 2 10.57 17.84 -21.65
N LEU A 3 10.47 18.85 -20.79
CA LEU A 3 10.20 18.69 -19.37
C LEU A 3 8.67 18.57 -19.23
N TYR A 4 8.21 17.38 -18.87
CA TYR A 4 6.80 17.13 -18.52
C TYR A 4 6.49 17.78 -17.17
N THR A 5 5.51 18.68 -17.13
CA THR A 5 4.97 19.28 -15.91
C THR A 5 3.83 18.42 -15.33
N PRO A 6 3.58 18.44 -14.01
CA PRO A 6 2.59 17.57 -13.35
C PRO A 6 1.11 17.84 -13.68
N GLU A 7 0.80 18.67 -14.68
CA GLU A 7 -0.54 19.14 -15.02
C GLU A 7 -1.15 18.39 -16.23
N ASP A 8 -0.37 17.53 -16.90
CA ASP A 8 -0.78 16.85 -18.15
C ASP A 8 -1.42 15.46 -17.94
N TRP A 9 -1.86 15.10 -16.74
CA TRP A 9 -2.54 13.82 -16.46
C TRP A 9 -4.06 13.95 -16.31
N ASP A 10 -4.67 15.02 -16.82
CA ASP A 10 -6.13 15.13 -16.82
C ASP A 10 -6.75 14.17 -17.85
N TRP A 11 -7.23 13.02 -17.37
CA TRP A 11 -8.13 12.17 -18.15
C TRP A 11 -9.44 12.93 -18.41
N PRO A 12 -9.97 12.99 -19.65
CA PRO A 12 -11.19 13.72 -19.92
C PRO A 12 -12.38 13.05 -19.23
N THR A 13 -12.87 13.66 -18.14
CA THR A 13 -14.08 13.23 -17.42
C THR A 13 -15.34 13.82 -18.05
N SER A 14 -15.62 13.46 -19.30
CA SER A 14 -16.96 13.68 -19.86
C SER A 14 -17.88 12.53 -19.45
N GLY A 15 -18.38 12.57 -18.21
CA GLY A 15 -19.35 11.59 -17.72
C GLY A 15 -19.57 11.63 -16.21
N LEU A 16 -20.41 12.58 -15.76
CA LEU A 16 -21.23 12.54 -14.54
C LEU A 16 -20.81 11.55 -13.44
N PHE A 17 -19.74 11.86 -12.71
CA PHE A 17 -19.56 11.38 -11.33
C PHE A 17 -18.91 12.51 -10.52
N ASN A 18 -19.73 13.24 -9.76
CA ASN A 18 -19.26 14.16 -8.71
C ASN A 18 -18.73 13.32 -7.53
N LEU A 19 -17.60 12.65 -7.74
CA LEU A 19 -16.81 12.07 -6.67
C LEU A 19 -15.66 13.04 -6.42
N THR A 20 -15.81 13.88 -5.40
CA THR A 20 -14.72 14.69 -4.88
C THR A 20 -13.58 13.74 -4.52
N MET A 21 -12.47 13.82 -5.26
CA MET A 21 -11.28 13.07 -4.95
C MET A 21 -10.86 13.34 -3.50
N PRO A 22 -10.44 12.33 -2.73
CA PRO A 22 -9.65 12.64 -1.55
C PRO A 22 -8.34 13.26 -2.04
N LYS A 23 -8.25 14.59 -1.93
CA LYS A 23 -7.14 15.41 -2.45
C LYS A 23 -5.81 15.22 -1.70
N SER A 24 -5.71 14.30 -0.76
CA SER A 24 -4.57 14.21 0.13
C SER A 24 -4.55 12.91 0.94
N SER A 25 -3.42 12.71 1.62
CA SER A 25 -3.17 11.78 2.73
C SER A 25 -4.25 11.67 3.81
N GLU A 26 -5.31 12.49 3.79
CA GLU A 26 -6.41 12.48 4.78
C GLU A 26 -7.32 11.25 4.67
N SER A 27 -7.39 10.59 3.50
CA SER A 27 -8.12 9.32 3.32
C SER A 27 -7.26 8.08 3.54
N LEU A 28 -5.93 8.23 3.48
CA LEU A 28 -5.00 7.19 3.86
C LEU A 28 -5.01 7.08 5.37
N LYS A 29 -5.74 6.08 5.88
CA LYS A 29 -5.61 5.73 7.28
C LYS A 29 -4.25 5.07 7.45
N THR A 30 -3.26 5.86 7.87
CA THR A 30 -2.01 5.33 8.41
C THR A 30 -2.35 4.65 9.74
N LYS A 31 -2.59 3.34 9.68
CA LYS A 31 -2.52 2.51 10.86
C LYS A 31 -1.23 1.73 10.75
N THR A 32 -0.28 2.05 11.62
CA THR A 32 0.99 1.33 11.76
C THR A 32 0.70 -0.16 11.93
N ILE A 33 0.94 -0.97 10.90
CA ILE A 33 0.89 -2.43 11.01
C ILE A 33 2.30 -2.88 11.38
N THR A 34 2.59 -2.88 12.69
CA THR A 34 3.90 -3.28 13.19
C THR A 34 4.06 -4.80 13.09
N THR A 35 4.72 -5.29 12.05
CA THR A 35 5.30 -6.65 12.03
C THR A 35 6.81 -6.52 12.17
N ARG A 36 7.30 -6.30 13.39
CA ARG A 36 8.72 -6.04 13.64
C ARG A 36 9.53 -7.33 13.51
N SER A 37 10.02 -7.60 12.31
CA SER A 37 11.20 -8.43 12.09
C SER A 37 12.21 -7.56 11.35
N TYR A 38 13.27 -7.14 12.03
CA TYR A 38 14.32 -6.29 11.45
C TYR A 38 14.95 -6.93 10.19
N LEU A 39 14.93 -8.27 10.11
CA LEU A 39 15.43 -9.03 8.98
C LEU A 39 14.49 -9.01 7.76
N SER A 40 13.21 -8.77 7.95
CA SER A 40 12.24 -8.71 6.83
C SER A 40 12.43 -7.47 5.95
N GLY A 41 13.06 -6.41 6.49
CA GLY A 41 13.24 -5.13 5.80
C GLY A 41 11.96 -4.31 5.62
N PHE A 42 10.85 -4.68 6.28
CA PHE A 42 9.66 -3.81 6.34
C PHE A 42 9.99 -2.49 7.04
N ASP A 43 9.36 -1.41 6.57
CA ASP A 43 9.25 -0.17 7.33
C ASP A 43 8.29 -0.37 8.52
N ASP A 44 8.40 0.46 9.56
CA ASP A 44 7.49 0.42 10.70
C ASP A 44 6.07 0.85 10.29
N GLU A 45 5.93 1.61 9.20
CA GLU A 45 4.65 2.15 8.70
C GLU A 45 4.36 1.76 7.25
N GLY A 46 3.08 1.54 6.95
CA GLY A 46 2.56 1.41 5.60
C GLY A 46 1.22 2.11 5.43
N PHE A 47 0.68 2.08 4.21
CA PHE A 47 -0.57 2.77 3.89
C PHE A 47 -1.69 1.79 3.56
N VAL A 48 -2.93 2.21 3.82
CA VAL A 48 -4.12 1.51 3.37
C VAL A 48 -5.18 2.52 2.95
N TYR A 49 -5.79 2.26 1.79
CA TYR A 49 -6.91 3.03 1.28
C TYR A 49 -8.20 2.23 1.44
N PHE A 50 -9.19 2.81 2.13
CA PHE A 50 -10.53 2.26 2.23
C PHE A 50 -11.47 3.08 1.36
N PRO A 51 -12.05 2.50 0.29
CA PRO A 51 -13.09 3.17 -0.47
C PRO A 51 -14.27 3.59 0.42
N SER A 52 -14.97 4.65 0.04
CA SER A 52 -16.09 5.18 0.83
C SER A 52 -17.16 4.12 1.11
N ALA A 53 -17.55 3.36 0.09
CA ALA A 53 -18.46 2.23 0.21
C ALA A 53 -17.95 1.16 1.20
N CYS A 54 -16.66 0.84 1.14
CA CYS A 54 -16.04 -0.13 2.05
C CYS A 54 -16.03 0.34 3.50
N ALA A 55 -15.86 1.64 3.73
CA ALA A 55 -15.93 2.25 5.05
C ALA A 55 -17.37 2.24 5.61
N ASN A 56 -18.37 2.28 4.72
CA ASN A 56 -19.80 2.22 5.06
C ASN A 56 -20.35 0.79 5.18
N GLY A 57 -19.50 -0.23 5.16
CA GLY A 57 -19.89 -1.62 5.43
C GLY A 57 -20.12 -2.50 4.20
N GLU A 58 -19.96 -1.98 2.98
CA GLU A 58 -20.10 -2.79 1.76
C GLU A 58 -19.06 -3.91 1.69
N LYS A 59 -19.38 -4.97 0.95
CA LYS A 59 -18.42 -6.03 0.62
C LYS A 59 -17.36 -5.48 -0.33
N CYS A 60 -16.09 -5.73 -0.01
CA CYS A 60 -14.97 -5.23 -0.82
C CYS A 60 -13.90 -6.29 -1.02
N SER A 61 -13.28 -6.24 -2.19
CA SER A 61 -12.06 -6.97 -2.50
C SER A 61 -10.86 -6.28 -1.86
N ILE A 62 -9.73 -6.99 -1.79
CA ILE A 62 -8.45 -6.43 -1.33
C ILE A 62 -7.43 -6.59 -2.45
N HIS A 63 -6.70 -5.53 -2.75
CA HIS A 63 -5.53 -5.51 -3.61
C HIS A 63 -4.30 -5.08 -2.80
N VAL A 64 -3.15 -5.68 -3.10
CA VAL A 64 -1.86 -5.28 -2.51
C VAL A 64 -1.01 -4.70 -3.63
N ALA A 65 -0.64 -3.43 -3.50
CA ALA A 65 0.22 -2.73 -4.44
C ALA A 65 1.62 -2.58 -3.83
N LEU A 66 2.60 -3.21 -4.47
CA LEU A 66 4.00 -3.22 -4.01
C LEU A 66 4.80 -2.18 -4.81
N HIS A 67 5.42 -1.24 -4.10
CA HIS A 67 6.30 -0.24 -4.73
C HIS A 67 7.59 -0.88 -5.26
N GLY A 68 8.27 -0.21 -6.21
CA GLY A 68 9.60 -0.62 -6.68
C GLY A 68 10.73 -0.22 -5.73
N CYS A 69 11.95 -0.62 -6.07
CA CYS A 69 13.15 -0.14 -5.37
C CYS A 69 13.20 1.40 -5.41
N GLN A 70 13.67 2.02 -4.32
CA GLN A 70 13.72 3.48 -4.12
C GLN A 70 12.36 4.18 -4.17
N GLN A 71 11.24 3.46 -4.15
CA GLN A 71 9.89 4.03 -4.14
C GLN A 71 9.16 3.81 -2.81
N GLY A 72 9.87 3.37 -1.78
CA GLY A 72 9.32 3.24 -0.43
C GLY A 72 9.14 4.60 0.26
N LYS A 73 8.34 4.59 1.33
CA LYS A 73 7.99 5.76 2.15
C LYS A 73 9.19 6.59 2.59
N SER A 74 10.25 5.93 3.04
CA SER A 74 11.50 6.60 3.46
C SER A 74 12.21 7.36 2.33
N VAL A 75 11.85 7.14 1.07
CA VAL A 75 12.48 7.76 -0.10
C VAL A 75 11.56 8.77 -0.78
N VAL A 76 10.30 8.41 -1.02
CA VAL A 76 9.34 9.24 -1.79
C VAL A 76 8.07 9.58 -1.03
N GLY A 77 8.01 9.32 0.28
CA GLY A 77 6.81 9.53 1.07
C GLY A 77 5.64 8.68 0.60
N ASP A 78 4.46 9.27 0.47
CA ASP A 78 3.24 8.60 0.01
C ASP A 78 3.03 8.65 -1.51
N VAL A 79 4.02 9.13 -2.28
CA VAL A 79 3.87 9.37 -3.74
C VAL A 79 3.43 8.11 -4.49
N PHE A 80 3.99 6.94 -4.19
CA PHE A 80 3.54 5.71 -4.84
C PHE A 80 2.08 5.37 -4.49
N ALA A 81 1.69 5.53 -3.22
CA ALA A 81 0.34 5.22 -2.77
C ALA A 81 -0.70 6.19 -3.35
N THR A 82 -0.34 7.46 -3.55
CA THR A 82 -1.26 8.52 -3.96
C THR A 82 -1.26 8.82 -5.46
N LYS A 83 -0.16 8.52 -6.19
CA LYS A 83 0.00 8.93 -7.59
C LYS A 83 0.18 7.78 -8.58
N ALA A 84 0.20 6.52 -8.13
CA ALA A 84 0.31 5.38 -9.05
C ALA A 84 -1.03 4.97 -9.71
N GLY A 85 -2.12 5.71 -9.48
CA GLY A 85 -3.43 5.50 -10.14
C GLY A 85 -4.29 4.38 -9.54
N TYR A 86 -3.91 3.85 -8.37
CA TYR A 86 -4.67 2.77 -7.71
C TYR A 86 -5.93 3.29 -7.02
N LEU A 87 -5.92 4.52 -6.49
CA LEU A 87 -6.98 5.02 -5.60
C LEU A 87 -8.30 5.24 -6.33
N GLU A 88 -8.22 5.72 -7.58
CA GLU A 88 -9.37 5.99 -8.43
C GLU A 88 -10.06 4.69 -8.85
N VAL A 89 -9.27 3.70 -9.27
CA VAL A 89 -9.78 2.37 -9.61
C VAL A 89 -10.36 1.70 -8.37
N ALA A 90 -9.71 1.86 -7.21
CA ALA A 90 -10.15 1.30 -5.95
C ALA A 90 -11.50 1.85 -5.49
N GLU A 91 -11.68 3.17 -5.57
CA GLU A 91 -12.92 3.84 -5.18
C GLU A 91 -14.11 3.37 -6.03
N LEU A 92 -13.91 3.28 -7.35
CA LEU A 92 -14.98 2.90 -8.29
C LEU A 92 -15.38 1.42 -8.23
N ASN A 93 -14.53 0.56 -7.67
CA ASN A 93 -14.70 -0.90 -7.74
C ASN A 93 -14.78 -1.58 -6.37
N ASN A 94 -14.92 -0.83 -5.27
CA ASN A 94 -14.98 -1.37 -3.92
C ASN A 94 -13.76 -2.27 -3.62
N ILE A 95 -12.56 -1.75 -3.89
CA ILE A 95 -11.30 -2.47 -3.65
C ILE A 95 -10.51 -1.72 -2.57
N ILE A 96 -10.27 -2.37 -1.43
CA ILE A 96 -9.31 -1.84 -0.45
C ILE A 96 -7.91 -2.07 -0.99
N VAL A 97 -7.07 -1.04 -0.98
CA VAL A 97 -5.67 -1.16 -1.43
C VAL A 97 -4.74 -1.04 -0.24
N ILE A 98 -3.88 -2.04 -0.06
CA ILE A 98 -2.81 -2.03 0.94
C ILE A 98 -1.50 -1.73 0.22
N PHE A 99 -0.72 -0.81 0.77
CA PHE A 99 0.62 -0.44 0.29
C PHE A 99 1.67 -0.74 1.37
N PRO A 100 2.08 -2.01 1.53
CA PRO A 100 3.19 -2.38 2.39
C PRO A 100 4.46 -1.61 2.00
N GLN A 101 5.35 -1.36 2.96
CA GLN A 101 6.57 -0.58 2.75
C GLN A 101 7.80 -1.37 3.17
N VAL A 102 8.85 -1.33 2.36
CA VAL A 102 10.20 -1.80 2.73
C VAL A 102 11.17 -0.62 2.81
N VAL A 103 12.10 -0.70 3.76
CA VAL A 103 13.06 0.37 4.06
C VAL A 103 14.46 -0.01 3.59
N LYS A 104 15.24 1.00 3.22
CA LYS A 104 16.66 0.82 2.91
C LYS A 104 17.42 0.33 4.13
N SER A 105 18.38 -0.57 3.90
CA SER A 105 19.33 -1.00 4.93
C SER A 105 20.72 -1.16 4.32
N LEU A 106 21.74 -0.61 4.98
CA LEU A 106 23.13 -0.64 4.49
C LEU A 106 23.95 -1.79 5.07
N MET A 107 23.49 -2.41 6.16
CA MET A 107 24.31 -3.33 6.95
C MET A 107 23.70 -4.72 7.06
N LEU A 108 22.59 -4.87 7.79
CA LEU A 108 21.96 -6.17 7.96
C LEU A 108 20.42 -6.04 7.99
N PRO A 109 19.71 -6.64 7.03
CA PRO A 109 20.23 -7.19 5.77
C PRO A 109 20.68 -6.08 4.82
N THR A 110 21.64 -6.34 3.93
CA THR A 110 22.05 -5.35 2.93
C THR A 110 20.97 -5.21 1.84
N ASN A 111 20.26 -4.09 1.84
CA ASN A 111 19.26 -3.70 0.86
C ASN A 111 19.30 -2.17 0.67
N PRO A 112 20.37 -1.62 0.05
CA PRO A 112 20.60 -0.18 -0.02
C PRO A 112 19.55 0.57 -0.84
N MET A 113 18.79 -0.16 -1.66
CA MET A 113 17.75 0.40 -2.52
C MET A 113 16.34 0.25 -1.95
N GLY A 114 16.16 -0.45 -0.83
CA GLY A 114 14.82 -0.67 -0.26
C GLY A 114 13.92 -1.44 -1.22
N CYS A 115 14.44 -2.52 -1.80
CA CYS A 115 13.70 -3.42 -2.67
C CYS A 115 12.94 -4.48 -1.86
N TRP A 116 11.90 -5.07 -2.45
CA TRP A 116 11.36 -6.34 -1.96
C TRP A 116 12.41 -7.44 -2.06
N ASP A 117 12.30 -8.46 -1.22
CA ASP A 117 13.25 -9.56 -1.15
C ASP A 117 13.03 -10.54 -2.30
N TRP A 118 13.74 -10.31 -3.41
CA TRP A 118 13.75 -11.18 -4.57
C TRP A 118 15.09 -11.93 -4.74
N TRP A 119 16.02 -11.77 -3.79
CA TRP A 119 17.34 -12.41 -3.85
C TRP A 119 17.76 -13.13 -2.55
N GLY A 120 16.90 -13.16 -1.54
CA GLY A 120 17.12 -13.90 -0.29
C GLY A 120 17.79 -13.11 0.82
N TYR A 121 17.70 -11.77 0.84
CA TYR A 121 18.35 -10.98 1.89
C TYR A 121 17.72 -11.17 3.27
N SER A 122 16.43 -11.51 3.32
CA SER A 122 15.71 -11.71 4.59
C SER A 122 15.75 -13.17 5.05
N SER A 123 15.81 -14.11 4.11
CA SER A 123 15.81 -15.55 4.35
C SER A 123 16.14 -16.34 3.07
N ILE A 124 16.74 -17.53 3.22
CA ILE A 124 16.90 -18.48 2.11
C ILE A 124 15.55 -18.97 1.54
N TYR A 125 14.47 -18.82 2.31
CA TYR A 125 13.11 -19.21 1.92
C TYR A 125 12.31 -18.02 1.35
N TYR A 126 12.97 -16.94 0.91
CA TYR A 126 12.32 -15.68 0.49
C TYR A 126 11.17 -15.82 -0.52
N ALA A 127 11.21 -16.84 -1.38
CA ALA A 127 10.19 -17.09 -2.40
C ALA A 127 9.10 -18.10 -1.96
N THR A 128 8.99 -18.45 -0.68
CA THR A 128 7.97 -19.38 -0.16
C THR A 128 6.88 -18.65 0.62
N GLN A 129 5.80 -19.36 0.93
CA GLN A 129 4.73 -18.85 1.79
C GLN A 129 5.20 -18.52 3.21
N SER A 130 6.28 -19.16 3.69
CA SER A 130 6.87 -18.91 5.01
C SER A 130 7.91 -17.80 5.02
N ALA A 131 8.19 -17.17 3.87
CA ALA A 131 9.12 -16.05 3.79
C ALA A 131 8.71 -14.91 4.73
N PRO A 132 9.66 -14.18 5.34
CA PRO A 132 9.36 -13.04 6.20
C PRO A 132 8.46 -12.00 5.53
N GLN A 133 8.73 -11.66 4.26
CA GLN A 133 7.91 -10.68 3.53
C GLN A 133 6.55 -11.22 3.11
N MET A 134 6.48 -12.46 2.62
CA MET A 134 5.20 -13.08 2.22
C MET A 134 4.25 -13.25 3.41
N SER A 135 4.77 -13.70 4.55
CA SER A 135 4.01 -13.83 5.79
C SER A 135 3.59 -12.48 6.36
N GLY A 136 4.46 -11.45 6.31
CA GLY A 136 4.12 -10.08 6.70
C GLY A 136 2.97 -9.50 5.89
N VAL A 137 3.03 -9.59 4.56
CA VAL A 137 1.93 -9.12 3.68
C VAL A 137 0.63 -9.89 3.95
N LYS A 138 0.71 -11.22 4.15
CA LYS A 138 -0.46 -12.02 4.52
C LYS A 138 -1.11 -11.56 5.84
N ASN A 139 -0.30 -11.25 6.85
CA ASN A 139 -0.78 -10.73 8.13
C ASN A 139 -1.45 -9.35 8.00
N MET A 140 -0.92 -8.49 7.13
CA MET A 140 -1.56 -7.19 6.81
C MET A 140 -2.94 -7.39 6.16
N ILE A 141 -3.06 -8.30 5.19
CA ILE A 141 -4.33 -8.66 4.56
C ILE A 141 -5.34 -9.17 5.61
N ASP A 142 -4.91 -10.08 6.48
CA ASP A 142 -5.79 -10.65 7.52
C ASP A 142 -6.23 -9.59 8.54
N THR A 143 -5.34 -8.67 8.91
CA THR A 143 -5.65 -7.55 9.80
C THR A 143 -6.72 -6.64 9.19
N VAL A 144 -6.57 -6.27 7.91
CA VAL A 144 -7.57 -5.47 7.19
C VAL A 144 -8.92 -6.18 7.10
N ARG A 145 -8.93 -7.50 6.88
CA ARG A 145 -10.17 -8.31 6.91
C ARG A 145 -10.85 -8.29 8.27
N MET A 146 -10.09 -8.28 9.36
CA MET A 146 -10.64 -8.21 10.71
C MET A 146 -11.22 -6.83 11.05
N ILE A 147 -10.58 -5.75 10.60
CA ILE A 147 -11.08 -4.38 10.81
C ILE A 147 -12.51 -4.22 10.28
N LYS A 148 -12.83 -4.82 9.12
CA LYS A 148 -14.21 -4.83 8.60
C LYS A 148 -15.21 -5.53 9.51
N LYS A 149 -14.83 -6.64 10.14
CA LYS A 149 -15.73 -7.35 11.06
C LYS A 149 -16.11 -6.48 12.25
N VAL A 150 -15.21 -5.61 12.71
CA VAL A 150 -15.49 -4.67 13.81
C VAL A 150 -16.48 -3.58 13.38
N PHE A 151 -16.33 -3.02 12.18
CA PHE A 151 -17.28 -2.03 11.64
C PHE A 151 -18.65 -2.63 11.30
N ALA A 152 -18.72 -3.91 10.93
CA ALA A 152 -19.97 -4.61 10.64
C ALA A 152 -20.70 -5.12 11.90
N ALA A 153 -20.00 -5.35 13.02
CA ALA A 153 -20.57 -5.90 14.25
C ALA A 153 -21.03 -4.82 15.27
N THR A 154 -20.85 -3.54 14.95
CA THR A 154 -21.22 -2.41 15.80
C THR A 154 -22.50 -1.69 15.33
N ASN A 155 -23.19 -2.25 14.34
CA ASN A 155 -24.52 -1.86 13.88
C ASN A 155 -25.53 -2.97 14.15
#